data_AF-A0A1J4UEZ6-F1
#
_entry.id   AF-A0A1J4UEZ6-F1
#
_cell.length_a   1.000
_cell.length_b   1.000
_cell.length_c   1.000
_cell.angle_alpha   90.00
_cell.angle_beta   90.00
_cell.angle_gamma   90.00
#
_symmetry.space_group_name_H-M   'P 1'
#
loop_
_entity.id
_entity.type
_entity.pdbx_description
1 polymer ?
#
loop_
_entity_poly.entity_id
_entity_poly.type
_entity_poly.pdbx_seq_one_letter_code
_entity_poly.pdbx_strand_id
1 'polypeptide(L)'
;MVPIPNQITKEKENGDNPVPAKRNGKKQADGARCFPNLPPQTDRLPVGKTATQLCEEALELLRKGRHNEAIEKAKEAKRREPENPKAFNISGICLHHRGESNEKNGWLERAKEDYGKAVSDYSKAIKSDPKNPGFYSNRGHVYKKLAEFAQKAGQTEEAEELLANAKSDRETAGKLTAKIGKTMNSPKPS
;
A
#
# COMPACT_ATOMS: atom_id res chain seq x y z
N MET A 1 64.98 -21.17 -1.37
CA MET A 1 64.91 -20.86 -2.82
C MET A 1 64.01 -19.65 -3.00
N VAL A 2 64.57 -18.62 -3.62
CA VAL A 2 63.92 -17.37 -3.99
C VAL A 2 63.19 -17.56 -5.34
N PRO A 3 62.22 -16.72 -5.73
CA PRO A 3 62.57 -15.42 -6.32
C PRO A 3 61.80 -14.20 -5.78
N ILE A 4 62.56 -13.11 -5.66
CA ILE A 4 62.22 -11.68 -5.55
C ILE A 4 62.11 -11.14 -7.02
N PRO A 5 62.14 -9.82 -7.32
CA PRO A 5 61.20 -8.69 -7.18
C PRO A 5 60.75 -8.09 -8.55
N ASN A 6 59.90 -7.06 -8.52
CA ASN A 6 60.21 -5.69 -9.05
C ASN A 6 59.01 -4.76 -8.76
N GLN A 7 59.11 -3.77 -7.87
CA GLN A 7 59.75 -2.44 -8.04
C GLN A 7 59.11 -1.57 -9.14
N ILE A 8 58.50 -0.45 -8.71
CA ILE A 8 58.41 0.91 -9.28
C ILE A 8 57.34 1.62 -8.39
N THR A 9 57.68 2.39 -7.34
CA THR A 9 58.15 3.82 -7.30
C THR A 9 57.19 4.74 -8.10
N LYS A 10 56.60 5.84 -7.62
CA LYS A 10 57.01 7.01 -6.80
C LYS A 10 55.70 7.78 -6.46
N GLU A 11 55.48 8.27 -5.23
CA GLU A 11 55.80 9.63 -4.75
C GLU A 11 55.11 10.76 -5.57
N LYS A 12 54.55 11.85 -5.04
CA LYS A 12 54.60 12.57 -3.75
C LYS A 12 53.60 13.75 -3.90
N GLU A 13 52.72 14.01 -2.93
CA GLU A 13 52.83 15.01 -1.85
C GLU A 13 52.43 16.46 -2.22
N ASN A 14 51.67 17.05 -1.28
CA ASN A 14 51.55 18.47 -0.93
C ASN A 14 50.67 19.35 -1.84
N GLY A 15 49.81 20.23 -1.35
CA GLY A 15 49.57 20.75 -0.01
C GLY A 15 48.63 21.97 -0.13
N ASP A 16 48.24 22.50 1.02
CA ASP A 16 47.71 23.87 1.23
C ASP A 16 46.20 24.13 1.07
N ASN A 17 45.53 24.09 2.23
CA ASN A 17 44.37 24.90 2.61
C ASN A 17 44.93 26.21 3.24
N PRO A 18 44.37 27.43 3.06
CA PRO A 18 43.22 27.88 3.88
C PRO A 18 42.26 28.96 3.28
N VAL A 19 41.08 29.07 3.91
CA VAL A 19 40.04 30.14 4.00
C VAL A 19 40.55 31.61 4.14
N PRO A 20 39.70 32.68 4.21
CA PRO A 20 38.44 33.08 3.54
C PRO A 20 38.45 34.57 3.05
N ALA A 21 37.42 35.07 2.33
CA ALA A 21 37.24 36.52 2.14
C ALA A 21 35.76 36.96 2.09
N LYS A 22 35.38 37.79 3.08
CA LYS A 22 34.16 38.61 3.08
C LYS A 22 34.38 39.84 2.17
N ARG A 23 33.35 40.30 1.44
CA ARG A 23 33.09 41.74 1.29
C ARG A 23 31.63 42.10 1.04
N ASN A 24 31.13 42.90 1.98
CA ASN A 24 29.91 43.70 2.06
C ASN A 24 29.34 44.29 0.75
N GLY A 25 28.00 44.37 0.70
CA GLY A 25 27.32 45.66 0.85
C GLY A 25 26.32 46.07 -0.23
N LYS A 26 25.03 46.13 0.14
CA LYS A 26 24.03 47.22 -0.04
C LYS A 26 22.61 46.64 0.22
N LYS A 27 21.99 46.99 1.36
CA LYS A 27 20.90 47.98 1.56
C LYS A 27 19.57 47.52 0.94
N GLN A 28 18.57 47.20 1.77
CA GLN A 28 17.32 47.98 2.04
C GLN A 28 16.45 48.14 0.79
N ALA A 29 15.13 48.05 0.81
CA ALA A 29 14.08 47.68 1.75
C ALA A 29 12.79 47.66 0.89
N ASP A 30 11.68 47.25 1.49
CA ASP A 30 10.32 47.62 1.09
C ASP A 30 9.65 46.91 -0.10
N GLY A 31 8.70 46.05 0.27
CA GLY A 31 7.30 46.27 -0.09
C GLY A 31 6.91 46.11 -1.56
N ALA A 32 6.45 44.91 -1.92
CA ALA A 32 5.22 44.73 -2.69
C ALA A 32 4.85 43.25 -2.74
N ARG A 33 3.78 42.88 -2.02
CA ARG A 33 2.96 41.72 -2.37
C ARG A 33 2.35 41.98 -3.75
N CYS A 34 2.92 41.38 -4.77
CA CYS A 34 2.27 41.19 -6.07
C CYS A 34 2.70 39.82 -6.57
N PHE A 35 1.95 38.77 -6.20
CA PHE A 35 1.99 37.52 -6.96
C PHE A 35 1.41 37.85 -8.34
N PRO A 36 2.19 37.75 -9.44
CA PRO A 36 1.60 37.90 -10.75
C PRO A 36 0.68 36.69 -10.96
N ASN A 37 -0.61 36.96 -11.08
CA ASN A 37 -1.63 36.14 -11.73
C ASN A 37 -1.16 34.71 -12.03
N LEU A 38 -1.25 33.82 -11.04
CA LEU A 38 -1.21 32.41 -11.31
C LEU A 38 -2.47 32.15 -12.15
N PRO A 39 -2.36 31.65 -13.40
CA PRO A 39 -3.54 31.40 -14.21
C PRO A 39 -4.49 30.51 -13.42
N PRO A 40 -5.82 30.66 -13.60
CA PRO A 40 -6.77 29.73 -13.00
C PRO A 40 -6.28 28.33 -13.35
N GLN A 41 -6.18 27.46 -12.35
CA GLN A 41 -5.90 26.04 -12.52
C GLN A 41 -7.08 25.46 -13.30
N THR A 42 -7.10 25.71 -14.62
CA THR A 42 -8.05 25.14 -15.55
C THR A 42 -7.64 23.70 -15.72
N ASP A 43 -8.39 22.81 -15.07
CA ASP A 43 -8.78 21.50 -15.57
C ASP A 43 -7.85 20.89 -16.63
N ARG A 44 -6.68 20.44 -16.20
CA ARG A 44 -6.10 19.22 -16.78
C ARG A 44 -6.23 18.12 -15.75
N LEU A 45 -7.42 17.54 -15.72
CA LEU A 45 -7.61 16.16 -15.28
C LEU A 45 -6.53 15.28 -15.96
N PRO A 46 -5.87 14.39 -15.21
CA PRO A 46 -4.59 13.81 -15.60
C PRO A 46 -4.71 12.99 -16.90
N VAL A 47 -3.71 13.07 -17.77
CA VAL A 47 -3.59 12.35 -19.06
C VAL A 47 -3.35 10.83 -18.85
N GLY A 48 -3.84 10.25 -17.75
CA GLY A 48 -3.66 8.86 -17.37
C GLY A 48 -4.87 8.33 -16.59
N LYS A 49 -4.98 7.00 -16.54
CA LYS A 49 -6.08 6.32 -15.84
C LYS A 49 -6.14 6.75 -14.37
N THR A 50 -7.34 7.05 -13.89
CA THR A 50 -7.62 7.36 -12.47
C THR A 50 -7.41 6.11 -11.60
N ALA A 51 -7.23 6.25 -10.27
CA ALA A 51 -7.08 5.07 -9.42
C ALA A 51 -8.34 4.20 -9.43
N THR A 52 -9.52 4.81 -9.60
CA THR A 52 -10.79 4.08 -9.75
C THR A 52 -10.81 3.22 -11.02
N GLN A 53 -10.42 3.77 -12.17
CA GLN A 53 -10.30 3.00 -13.41
C GLN A 53 -9.28 1.86 -13.30
N LEU A 54 -8.13 2.11 -12.65
CA LEU A 54 -7.13 1.08 -12.39
C LEU A 54 -7.66 -0.02 -11.44
N CYS A 55 -8.50 0.34 -10.47
CA CYS A 55 -9.17 -0.62 -9.59
C CYS A 55 -10.17 -1.50 -10.38
N GLU A 56 -10.92 -0.91 -11.30
CA GLU A 56 -11.86 -1.63 -12.17
C GLU A 56 -11.12 -2.61 -13.08
N GLU A 57 -10.01 -2.17 -13.70
CA GLU A 57 -9.15 -3.06 -14.51
C GLU A 57 -8.58 -4.22 -13.68
N ALA A 58 -8.15 -3.96 -12.45
CA ALA A 58 -7.68 -5.02 -11.56
C ALA A 58 -8.78 -6.05 -11.28
N LEU A 59 -10.03 -5.62 -11.05
CA LEU A 59 -11.17 -6.52 -10.87
C LEU A 59 -11.46 -7.35 -12.14
N GLU A 60 -11.38 -6.74 -13.32
CA GLU A 60 -11.53 -7.48 -14.58
C GLU A 60 -10.45 -8.54 -14.78
N LEU A 61 -9.21 -8.21 -14.44
CA LEU A 61 -8.09 -9.14 -14.50
C LEU A 61 -8.28 -10.31 -13.53
N LEU A 62 -8.83 -10.05 -12.33
CA LEU A 62 -9.19 -11.11 -11.39
C LEU A 62 -10.27 -12.05 -11.95
N ARG A 63 -11.30 -11.52 -12.60
CA ARG A 63 -12.31 -12.36 -13.28
C ARG A 63 -11.70 -13.25 -14.36
N LYS A 64 -10.62 -12.79 -14.99
CA LYS A 64 -9.84 -13.55 -16.00
C LYS A 64 -8.78 -14.47 -15.38
N GLY A 65 -8.65 -14.54 -14.06
CA GLY A 65 -7.63 -15.33 -13.37
C GLY A 65 -6.20 -14.77 -13.48
N ARG A 66 -6.03 -13.53 -13.95
CA ARG A 66 -4.72 -12.88 -14.15
C ARG A 66 -4.29 -12.15 -12.88
N HIS A 67 -3.93 -12.90 -11.84
CA HIS A 67 -3.73 -12.34 -10.49
C HIS A 67 -2.52 -11.39 -10.43
N ASN A 68 -1.41 -11.74 -11.09
CA ASN A 68 -0.19 -10.93 -11.07
C ASN A 68 -0.40 -9.56 -11.73
N GLU A 69 -1.11 -9.51 -12.86
CA GLU A 69 -1.39 -8.24 -13.55
C GLU A 69 -2.38 -7.38 -12.78
N ALA A 70 -3.36 -8.01 -12.13
CA ALA A 70 -4.27 -7.31 -11.23
C ALA A 70 -3.52 -6.63 -10.07
N ILE A 71 -2.49 -7.28 -9.53
CA ILE A 71 -1.63 -6.72 -8.47
C ILE A 71 -0.86 -5.50 -8.97
N GLU A 72 -0.31 -5.55 -10.19
CA GLU A 72 0.39 -4.40 -10.76
C GLU A 72 -0.56 -3.21 -10.97
N LYS A 73 -1.79 -3.46 -11.43
CA LYS A 73 -2.82 -2.43 -11.53
C LYS A 73 -3.21 -1.85 -10.17
N ALA A 74 -3.36 -2.69 -9.15
CA ALA A 74 -3.64 -2.24 -7.80
C ALA A 74 -2.47 -1.43 -7.20
N LYS A 75 -1.22 -1.80 -7.49
CA LYS A 75 -0.02 -1.02 -7.11
C LYS A 75 0.00 0.34 -7.79
N GLU A 76 -0.33 0.41 -9.07
CA GLU A 76 -0.45 1.67 -9.80
C GLU A 76 -1.55 2.55 -9.18
N ALA A 77 -2.72 1.98 -8.87
CA ALA A 77 -3.81 2.70 -8.23
C ALA A 77 -3.39 3.33 -6.90
N LYS A 78 -2.66 2.59 -6.04
CA LYS A 78 -2.12 3.13 -4.78
C LYS A 78 -1.09 4.24 -4.98
N ARG A 79 -0.29 4.19 -6.05
CA ARG A 79 0.70 5.24 -6.36
C ARG A 79 0.02 6.52 -6.81
N ARG A 80 -1.09 6.42 -7.54
CA ARG A 80 -1.86 7.57 -8.03
C ARG A 80 -2.61 8.24 -6.88
N GLU A 81 -3.32 7.45 -6.09
CA GLU A 81 -4.14 7.94 -4.99
C GLU A 81 -3.81 7.15 -3.70
N PRO A 82 -2.80 7.59 -2.94
CA PRO A 82 -2.32 6.87 -1.75
C PRO A 82 -3.30 6.90 -0.57
N GLU A 83 -4.36 7.71 -0.64
CA GLU A 83 -5.40 7.79 0.39
C GLU A 83 -6.67 7.02 0.03
N ASN A 84 -6.78 6.52 -1.21
CA ASN A 84 -8.00 5.88 -1.70
C ASN A 84 -8.20 4.49 -1.05
N PRO A 85 -9.22 4.29 -0.19
CA PRO A 85 -9.43 3.02 0.50
C PRO A 85 -9.75 1.87 -0.47
N LYS A 86 -10.36 2.17 -1.62
CA LYS A 86 -10.68 1.16 -2.64
C LYS A 86 -9.40 0.57 -3.23
N ALA A 87 -8.36 1.37 -3.47
CA ALA A 87 -7.09 0.88 -4.02
C ALA A 87 -6.41 -0.14 -3.08
N PHE A 88 -6.43 0.13 -1.77
CA PHE A 88 -5.95 -0.83 -0.78
C PHE A 88 -6.83 -2.08 -0.71
N ASN A 89 -8.15 -1.94 -0.70
CA ASN A 89 -9.05 -3.08 -0.69
C ASN A 89 -8.87 -3.98 -1.94
N ILE A 90 -8.82 -3.40 -3.14
CA ILE A 90 -8.60 -4.16 -4.38
C ILE A 90 -7.25 -4.88 -4.34
N SER A 91 -6.20 -4.22 -3.87
CA SER A 91 -4.90 -4.90 -3.70
C SER A 91 -4.97 -6.06 -2.72
N GLY A 92 -5.68 -5.91 -1.61
CA GLY A 92 -5.94 -7.00 -0.67
C GLY A 92 -6.66 -8.17 -1.32
N ILE A 93 -7.64 -7.90 -2.18
CA ILE A 93 -8.37 -8.93 -2.94
C ILE A 93 -7.44 -9.62 -3.95
N CYS A 94 -6.62 -8.86 -4.68
CA CYS A 94 -5.68 -9.44 -5.63
C CYS A 94 -4.64 -10.35 -4.96
N LEU A 95 -4.12 -9.94 -3.80
CA LEU A 95 -3.19 -10.72 -2.99
C LEU A 95 -3.85 -11.96 -2.39
N HIS A 96 -5.11 -11.86 -1.93
CA HIS A 96 -5.89 -13.01 -1.48
C HIS A 96 -5.99 -14.05 -2.59
N HIS A 97 -6.46 -13.69 -3.79
CA HIS A 97 -6.58 -14.63 -4.90
C HIS A 97 -5.23 -15.21 -5.33
N ARG A 98 -4.15 -14.42 -5.31
CA ARG A 98 -2.80 -14.96 -5.56
C ARG A 98 -2.37 -15.95 -4.48
N GLY A 99 -2.69 -15.67 -3.22
CA GLY A 99 -2.51 -16.60 -2.10
C GLY A 99 -3.24 -17.93 -2.33
N GLU A 100 -4.51 -17.89 -2.75
CA GLU A 100 -5.29 -19.10 -3.07
C GLU A 100 -4.70 -19.89 -4.24
N SER A 101 -4.19 -19.18 -5.27
CA SER A 101 -3.52 -19.82 -6.40
C SER A 101 -2.20 -20.47 -5.97
N ASN A 102 -1.41 -19.79 -5.16
CA ASN A 102 -0.16 -20.32 -4.61
C ASN A 102 -0.41 -21.52 -3.69
N GLU A 103 -1.48 -21.47 -2.89
CA GLU A 103 -1.93 -22.59 -2.05
C GLU A 103 -2.26 -23.82 -2.90
N LYS A 104 -3.03 -23.66 -3.98
CA LYS A 104 -3.34 -24.75 -4.93
C LYS A 104 -2.10 -25.32 -5.62
N ASN A 105 -1.09 -24.48 -5.86
CA ASN A 105 0.19 -24.87 -6.45
C ASN A 105 1.17 -25.48 -5.44
N GLY A 106 0.80 -25.59 -4.15
CA GLY A 106 1.66 -26.11 -3.10
C GLY A 106 2.74 -25.14 -2.61
N TRP A 107 2.72 -23.88 -3.02
CA TRP A 107 3.65 -22.84 -2.56
C TRP A 107 3.17 -22.19 -1.28
N LEU A 108 3.13 -22.98 -0.19
CA LEU A 108 2.56 -22.57 1.11
C LEU A 108 3.20 -21.29 1.67
N GLU A 109 4.52 -21.17 1.61
CA GLU A 109 5.23 -19.98 2.08
C GLU A 109 4.80 -18.70 1.32
N ARG A 110 4.70 -18.80 -0.01
CA ARG A 110 4.24 -17.67 -0.85
C ARG A 110 2.78 -17.34 -0.58
N ALA A 111 1.95 -18.36 -0.33
CA ALA A 111 0.56 -18.16 0.03
C ALA A 111 0.45 -17.42 1.38
N LYS A 112 1.19 -17.86 2.40
CA LYS A 112 1.24 -17.21 3.72
C LYS A 112 1.70 -15.75 3.60
N GLU A 113 2.75 -15.48 2.82
CA GLU A 113 3.24 -14.12 2.57
C GLU A 113 2.19 -13.24 1.89
N ASP A 114 1.50 -13.76 0.87
CA ASP A 114 0.45 -13.05 0.14
C ASP A 114 -0.76 -12.75 1.02
N TYR A 115 -1.20 -13.71 1.83
CA TYR A 115 -2.26 -13.50 2.81
C TYR A 115 -1.86 -12.45 3.86
N GLY A 116 -0.62 -12.48 4.35
CA GLY A 116 -0.11 -11.45 5.27
C GLY A 116 -0.12 -10.04 4.67
N LYS A 117 0.31 -9.90 3.40
CA LYS A 117 0.23 -8.63 2.67
C LYS A 117 -1.22 -8.18 2.46
N ALA A 118 -2.13 -9.11 2.19
CA ALA A 118 -3.55 -8.80 2.04
C ALA A 118 -4.15 -8.24 3.35
N VAL A 119 -3.83 -8.82 4.51
CA VAL A 119 -4.25 -8.30 5.83
C VAL A 119 -3.76 -6.87 6.04
N SER A 120 -2.50 -6.58 5.70
CA SER A 120 -1.93 -5.24 5.82
C SER A 120 -2.67 -4.23 4.95
N ASP A 121 -2.96 -4.59 3.70
CA ASP A 121 -3.71 -3.75 2.77
C ASP A 121 -5.16 -3.51 3.24
N TYR A 122 -5.87 -4.54 3.68
CA TYR A 122 -7.21 -4.35 4.25
C TYR A 122 -7.19 -3.47 5.51
N SER A 123 -6.16 -3.60 6.34
CA SER A 123 -6.01 -2.76 7.53
C SER A 123 -5.81 -1.29 7.17
N LYS A 124 -5.11 -0.98 6.06
CA LYS A 124 -5.02 0.38 5.53
C LYS A 124 -6.35 0.87 4.97
N ALA A 125 -7.09 0.01 4.24
CA ALA A 125 -8.43 0.35 3.75
C ALA A 125 -9.39 0.68 4.91
N ILE A 126 -9.38 -0.11 5.98
CA ILE A 126 -10.18 0.10 7.20
C ILE A 126 -9.79 1.39 7.91
N LYS A 127 -8.50 1.72 7.99
CA LYS A 127 -8.05 2.99 8.59
C LYS A 127 -8.55 4.21 7.80
N SER A 128 -8.61 4.10 6.47
CA SER A 128 -9.08 5.18 5.60
C SER A 128 -10.61 5.31 5.59
N ASP A 129 -11.35 4.18 5.49
CA ASP A 129 -12.81 4.16 5.63
C ASP A 129 -13.26 3.02 6.57
N PRO A 130 -13.43 3.31 7.88
CA PRO A 130 -13.81 2.31 8.87
C PRO A 130 -15.30 1.96 8.85
N LYS A 131 -16.12 2.62 8.02
CA LYS A 131 -17.58 2.39 7.96
C LYS A 131 -17.97 1.35 6.93
N ASN A 132 -17.03 0.91 6.10
CA ASN A 132 -17.30 -0.08 5.07
C ASN A 132 -17.23 -1.52 5.63
N PRO A 133 -18.36 -2.24 5.73
CA PRO A 133 -18.36 -3.61 6.26
C PRO A 133 -17.60 -4.59 5.37
N GLY A 134 -17.47 -4.30 4.07
CA GLY A 134 -16.79 -5.19 3.12
C GLY A 134 -15.30 -5.37 3.47
N PHE A 135 -14.63 -4.33 3.97
CA PHE A 135 -13.20 -4.42 4.29
C PHE A 135 -12.93 -5.35 5.47
N TYR A 136 -13.77 -5.31 6.50
CA TYR A 136 -13.67 -6.22 7.64
C TYR A 136 -13.99 -7.66 7.23
N SER A 137 -15.05 -7.88 6.44
CA SER A 137 -15.39 -9.21 5.93
C SER A 137 -14.24 -9.82 5.12
N ASN A 138 -13.64 -9.04 4.22
CA ASN A 138 -12.53 -9.49 3.40
C ASN A 138 -11.28 -9.82 4.24
N ARG A 139 -10.95 -8.97 5.23
CA ARG A 139 -9.82 -9.23 6.14
C ARG A 139 -10.06 -10.46 7.01
N GLY A 140 -11.27 -10.62 7.54
CA GLY A 140 -11.66 -11.78 8.34
C GLY A 140 -11.56 -13.10 7.57
N HIS A 141 -11.86 -13.11 6.27
CA HIS A 141 -11.63 -14.29 5.41
C HIS A 141 -10.14 -14.64 5.30
N VAL A 142 -9.28 -13.63 5.13
CA VAL A 142 -7.83 -13.86 5.04
C VAL A 142 -7.25 -14.30 6.39
N TYR A 143 -7.74 -13.79 7.52
CA TYR A 143 -7.31 -14.26 8.83
C TYR A 143 -7.61 -15.75 9.03
N LYS A 144 -8.77 -16.24 8.57
CA LYS A 144 -9.07 -17.68 8.60
C LYS A 144 -8.08 -18.49 7.77
N LYS A 145 -7.72 -17.99 6.58
CA LYS A 145 -6.69 -18.62 5.75
C LYS A 145 -5.37 -18.69 6.49
N LEU A 146 -4.87 -17.59 7.04
CA LEU A 146 -3.64 -17.58 7.83
C LEU A 146 -3.71 -18.53 9.04
N ALA A 147 -4.85 -18.61 9.73
CA ALA A 147 -5.04 -19.55 10.83
C ALA A 147 -4.95 -21.01 10.39
N GLU A 148 -5.51 -21.37 9.23
CA GLU A 148 -5.35 -22.70 8.64
C GLU A 148 -3.87 -23.03 8.36
N PHE A 149 -3.06 -22.05 7.91
CA PHE A 149 -1.61 -22.25 7.74
C PHE A 149 -0.89 -22.40 9.07
N ALA A 150 -1.20 -21.53 10.06
CA ALA A 150 -0.61 -21.60 11.39
C ALA A 150 -0.91 -22.95 12.06
N GLN A 151 -2.15 -23.43 11.95
CA GLN A 151 -2.56 -24.74 12.45
C GLN A 151 -1.79 -25.88 11.77
N LYS A 152 -1.64 -25.86 10.44
CA LYS A 152 -0.84 -26.85 9.70
C LYS A 152 0.64 -26.83 10.09
N ALA A 153 1.16 -25.67 10.47
CA ALA A 153 2.53 -25.51 10.96
C ALA A 153 2.70 -25.87 12.45
N GLY A 154 1.63 -26.28 13.15
CA GLY A 154 1.65 -26.58 14.58
C GLY A 154 1.67 -25.34 15.49
N GLN A 155 1.44 -24.15 14.93
CA GLN A 155 1.39 -22.88 15.66
C GLN A 155 -0.04 -22.63 16.18
N THR A 156 -0.46 -23.39 17.18
CA THR A 156 -1.86 -23.35 17.70
C THR A 156 -2.24 -22.01 18.30
N GLU A 157 -1.35 -21.37 19.05
CA GLU A 157 -1.60 -20.05 19.68
C GLU A 157 -1.82 -18.96 18.62
N GLU A 158 -0.96 -18.91 17.59
CA GLU A 158 -1.10 -17.96 16.48
C GLU A 158 -2.41 -18.20 15.71
N ALA A 159 -2.78 -19.47 15.50
CA ALA A 159 -4.04 -19.81 14.83
C ALA A 159 -5.26 -19.32 15.61
N GLU A 160 -5.26 -19.48 16.94
CA GLU A 160 -6.35 -19.01 17.81
C GLU A 160 -6.47 -17.48 17.80
N GLU A 161 -5.34 -16.76 17.85
CA GLU A 161 -5.32 -15.29 17.75
C GLU A 161 -5.89 -14.82 16.41
N LEU A 162 -5.45 -15.42 15.30
CA LEU A 162 -5.95 -15.10 13.96
C LEU A 162 -7.46 -15.39 13.82
N LEU A 163 -7.95 -16.49 14.40
CA LEU A 163 -9.38 -16.81 14.43
C LEU A 163 -10.16 -15.83 15.30
N ALA A 164 -9.61 -15.36 16.41
CA ALA A 164 -10.22 -14.33 17.25
C ALA A 164 -10.34 -13.00 16.47
N ASN A 165 -9.29 -12.61 15.75
CA ASN A 165 -9.30 -11.45 14.87
C ASN A 165 -10.35 -11.59 13.75
N ALA A 166 -10.46 -12.77 13.15
CA ALA A 166 -11.49 -13.04 12.14
C ALA A 166 -12.92 -12.93 12.69
N LYS A 167 -13.16 -13.42 13.92
CA LYS A 167 -14.46 -13.30 14.60
C LYS A 167 -14.79 -11.83 14.89
N SER A 168 -13.84 -11.07 15.43
CA SER A 168 -13.99 -9.63 15.71
C SER A 168 -14.32 -8.82 14.45
N ASP A 169 -13.63 -9.10 13.34
CA ASP A 169 -13.90 -8.46 12.05
C ASP A 169 -15.30 -8.81 11.52
N ARG A 170 -15.71 -10.08 11.62
CA ARG A 170 -17.04 -10.52 11.20
C ARG A 170 -18.15 -9.85 12.02
N GLU A 171 -17.97 -9.73 13.33
CA GLU A 171 -18.93 -9.03 14.19
C GLU A 171 -19.03 -7.55 13.83
N THR A 172 -17.88 -6.89 13.61
CA THR A 172 -17.83 -5.49 13.21
C THR A 172 -18.51 -5.27 11.86
N ALA A 173 -18.24 -6.13 10.87
CA ALA A 173 -18.92 -6.12 9.58
C ALA A 173 -20.44 -6.30 9.72
N GLY A 174 -20.88 -7.24 10.57
CA GLY A 174 -22.30 -7.48 10.85
C GLY A 174 -22.99 -6.27 11.46
N LYS A 175 -22.37 -5.63 12.46
CA LYS A 175 -22.87 -4.40 13.10
C LYS A 175 -22.98 -3.25 12.10
N LEU A 176 -21.95 -3.05 11.27
CA LEU A 176 -21.94 -2.00 10.24
C LEU A 176 -23.00 -2.25 9.16
N THR A 177 -23.15 -3.48 8.70
CA THR A 177 -24.17 -3.87 7.71
C THR A 177 -25.58 -3.63 8.25
N ALA A 178 -25.85 -4.05 9.50
CA ALA A 178 -27.13 -3.82 10.16
C ALA A 178 -27.43 -2.31 10.32
N LYS A 179 -26.41 -1.51 10.65
CA LYS A 179 -26.55 -0.04 10.74
C LYS A 179 -26.90 0.57 9.38
N ILE A 180 -26.22 0.17 8.30
CA ILE A 180 -26.50 0.66 6.94
C ILE A 180 -27.93 0.29 6.52
N GLY A 181 -28.37 -0.94 6.78
CA GLY A 181 -29.74 -1.38 6.50
C GLY A 181 -30.80 -0.58 7.24
N LYS A 182 -30.57 -0.24 8.53
CA LYS A 182 -31.47 0.64 9.30
C LYS A 182 -31.54 2.05 8.72
N THR A 183 -30.40 2.63 8.31
CA THR A 183 -30.36 3.96 7.72
C THR A 183 -31.12 4.03 6.39
N MET A 184 -31.04 2.98 5.56
CA MET A 184 -31.76 2.95 4.27
C MET A 184 -33.29 2.77 4.43
N ASN A 185 -33.73 2.08 5.49
CA ASN A 185 -35.15 1.86 5.79
C ASN A 185 -35.76 2.95 6.69
N SER A 186 -35.02 4.00 7.03
CA SER A 186 -35.56 5.15 7.76
C SER A 186 -36.38 6.01 6.76
N PRO A 187 -37.67 6.32 7.02
CA PRO A 187 -38.43 7.17 6.13
C PRO A 187 -37.74 8.53 5.99
N LYS A 188 -37.55 8.99 4.75
CA LYS A 188 -37.02 10.34 4.49
C LYS A 188 -37.88 11.35 5.26
N PRO A 189 -37.28 12.30 5.99
CA PRO A 189 -38.05 13.36 6.62
C PRO A 189 -38.76 14.16 5.51
N SER A 190 -40.07 14.33 5.70
CA SER A 190 -41.02 15.06 4.85
C SER A 190 -40.72 16.54 4.75
#